data_AF-A0AAW1HXT6-F1
#
_entry.id   AF-A0AAW1HXT6-F1
#
_cell.length_a   1.000
_cell.length_b   1.000
_cell.length_c   1.000
_cell.angle_alpha   90.00
_cell.angle_beta   90.00
_cell.angle_gamma   90.00
#
_symmetry.space_group_name_H-M   'P 1'
#
loop_
_entity.id
_entity.type
_entity.pdbx_description
1 polymer ?
#
loop_
_entity_poly.entity_id
_entity_poly.type
_entity_poly.pdbx_seq_one_letter_code
_entity_poly.pdbx_strand_id
1 'polypeptide(L)'
;MKQTYLLILISIILLKFASAEDQSTYLESYCAEIGNYDHGTEIEHNLDLLLSNLTSKSIKNKFDNFTTGKNSDKVYGLFLCNSIYINEDCHDCIATATDEIKRRCPSSVEAIVWYTECMLRFANRDIFSVSDVSMYYYLNAGPANYSQFNQDVTDTFIGLSQQATSGNSSLLSATTVVYVTKGISVSCFVECTRDLTRSGCDNCLQTGIRRFQADGLWSEMILQPSCRLMYAFNDGAILPPNSAAKGLYVALGVVSSVSAASLLLIIVICLKRKKMPRKPTGLEEIETMENLHFEFNTIRTATDNFSAANKLGQGGFGVVYMGLLADGQAFAVKRLSNGSGQGIREFKTEACLTAKLQHKNLVKLFGFCLEQGEMLLVYEFVPNKSLDRYLFDRNKGVFLKWQTRHKIIVGIAKGLMYLHDDSRPKIIHRDLKPSNILLDGDLSPKIADFGMAKLFGGDQTQGNTSRVAGTFGYMAPEYATTGHFSVKSDIFSYGVILLEIISGRRNNLSNSDIEDENLLNYAWRLWDEGNQLKLLDQAVGDDISKDEVERCIHVALLCIQADPAKRPTIVSVLLMLHTKPISLPPPAHPPTFPYRPEMQADIHESRSVQGRELITELSPR
;
A
#
# COMPACT_ATOMS: atom_id res chain seq x y z
N MET A 1 16.52 15.35 -15.56
CA MET A 1 15.99 16.59 -16.16
C MET A 1 15.02 16.32 -17.32
N LYS A 2 15.35 15.52 -18.34
CA LYS A 2 14.44 15.26 -19.47
C LYS A 2 13.11 14.55 -19.10
N GLN A 3 13.14 13.56 -18.21
CA GLN A 3 11.92 12.90 -17.70
C GLN A 3 11.06 13.81 -16.82
N THR A 4 11.69 14.75 -16.10
CA THR A 4 10.99 15.71 -15.22
C THR A 4 10.21 16.72 -16.05
N TYR A 5 10.77 17.18 -17.17
CA TYR A 5 10.08 18.05 -18.13
C TYR A 5 8.91 17.34 -18.80
N LEU A 6 9.07 16.06 -19.17
CA LEU A 6 8.00 15.28 -19.80
C LEU A 6 6.80 15.10 -18.85
N LEU A 7 7.06 14.84 -17.57
CA LEU A 7 6.00 14.69 -16.57
C LEU A 7 5.29 16.02 -16.25
N ILE A 8 6.03 17.14 -16.21
CA ILE A 8 5.42 18.48 -16.07
C ILE A 8 4.57 18.81 -17.29
N LEU A 9 5.04 18.48 -18.50
CA LEU A 9 4.28 18.68 -19.73
C LEU A 9 2.99 17.85 -19.73
N ILE A 10 3.08 16.57 -19.35
CA ILE A 10 1.92 15.68 -19.22
C ILE A 10 0.96 16.21 -18.15
N SER A 11 1.46 16.71 -17.02
CA SER A 11 0.61 17.27 -15.97
C SER A 11 -0.09 18.55 -16.41
N ILE A 12 0.58 19.42 -17.19
CA ILE A 12 -0.02 20.62 -17.80
C ILE A 12 -1.07 20.22 -18.85
N ILE A 13 -0.79 19.19 -19.66
CA ILE A 13 -1.72 18.65 -20.65
C ILE A 13 -2.96 18.06 -19.95
N LEU A 14 -2.78 17.29 -18.88
CA LEU A 14 -3.88 16.74 -18.09
C LEU A 14 -4.67 17.82 -17.33
N LEU A 15 -4.02 18.89 -16.86
CA LEU A 15 -4.69 20.06 -16.29
C LEU A 15 -5.50 20.81 -17.35
N LYS A 16 -5.02 20.88 -18.60
CA LYS A 16 -5.79 21.42 -19.72
C LYS A 16 -7.00 20.55 -20.09
N PHE A 17 -6.88 19.22 -19.98
CA PHE A 17 -8.01 18.30 -20.17
C PHE A 17 -9.01 18.36 -19.00
N ALA A 18 -8.55 18.62 -17.78
CA ALA A 18 -9.40 18.81 -16.62
C ALA A 18 -10.05 20.20 -16.56
N SER A 19 -9.50 21.18 -17.29
CA SER A 19 -10.04 22.53 -17.46
C SER A 19 -10.64 22.73 -18.86
N ALA A 20 -11.11 21.67 -19.53
CA ALA A 20 -12.09 21.89 -20.58
C ALA A 20 -13.30 22.53 -19.89
N GLU A 21 -13.42 23.85 -20.01
CA GLU A 21 -14.63 24.58 -19.68
C GLU A 21 -15.82 23.80 -20.25
N ASP A 22 -16.87 23.64 -19.45
CA ASP A 22 -18.16 23.06 -19.81
C ASP A 22 -18.78 23.97 -20.89
N GLN A 23 -18.24 23.91 -22.11
CA GLN A 23 -18.62 24.80 -23.19
C GLN A 23 -19.96 24.31 -23.71
N SER A 24 -20.99 25.16 -23.65
CA SER A 24 -22.33 24.83 -24.16
C SER A 24 -22.22 24.30 -25.60
N THR A 25 -22.97 23.25 -25.92
CA THR A 25 -22.80 22.55 -27.19
C THR A 25 -23.51 23.29 -28.32
N TYR A 26 -22.76 24.04 -29.13
CA TYR A 26 -23.28 24.75 -30.30
C TYR A 26 -23.89 23.78 -31.30
N LEU A 27 -25.11 24.07 -31.76
CA LEU A 27 -25.80 23.26 -32.77
C LEU A 27 -25.80 23.98 -34.11
N GLU A 28 -26.46 25.13 -34.20
CA GLU A 28 -26.52 25.91 -35.44
C GLU A 28 -26.91 27.37 -35.21
N SER A 29 -26.73 28.22 -36.21
CA SER A 29 -27.24 29.60 -36.24
C SER A 29 -27.80 29.96 -37.61
N TYR A 30 -28.65 30.98 -37.64
CA TYR A 30 -29.12 31.60 -38.86
C TYR A 30 -29.13 33.11 -38.70
N CYS A 31 -28.70 33.79 -39.76
CA CYS A 31 -28.76 35.23 -39.90
C CYS A 31 -29.60 35.56 -41.14
N ALA A 32 -30.51 36.53 -41.05
CA ALA A 32 -31.22 37.02 -42.22
C ALA A 32 -30.26 37.69 -43.21
N GLU A 33 -30.34 37.32 -44.49
CA GLU A 33 -29.49 37.90 -45.55
C GLU A 33 -29.97 39.29 -46.01
N ILE A 34 -31.23 39.64 -45.70
CA ILE A 34 -31.87 40.88 -46.15
C ILE A 34 -32.19 41.75 -44.93
N GLY A 35 -31.83 43.04 -45.03
CA GLY A 35 -32.23 44.06 -44.07
C GLY A 35 -31.17 44.45 -43.03
N ASN A 36 -29.88 44.24 -43.28
CA ASN A 36 -28.81 44.57 -42.33
C ASN A 36 -28.86 46.02 -41.81
N TYR A 37 -28.50 46.21 -40.54
CA TYR A 37 -28.35 47.54 -39.95
C TYR A 37 -26.89 48.03 -40.06
N ASP A 38 -26.69 49.34 -40.13
CA ASP A 38 -25.35 49.94 -40.11
C ASP A 38 -24.79 49.98 -38.68
N HIS A 39 -23.48 49.78 -38.51
CA HIS A 39 -22.83 49.93 -37.20
C HIS A 39 -22.94 51.36 -36.66
N GLY A 40 -23.05 51.48 -35.34
CA GLY A 40 -23.26 52.73 -34.62
C GLY A 40 -24.71 53.25 -34.66
N THR A 41 -25.66 52.47 -35.17
CA THR A 41 -27.08 52.84 -35.23
C THR A 41 -27.80 52.59 -33.91
N GLU A 42 -28.97 53.22 -33.75
CA GLU A 42 -29.85 53.00 -32.60
C GLU A 42 -30.32 51.54 -32.51
N ILE A 43 -30.43 50.84 -33.64
CA ILE A 43 -30.76 49.41 -33.71
C ILE A 43 -29.68 48.55 -33.04
N GLU A 44 -28.40 48.79 -33.32
CA GLU A 44 -27.29 48.06 -32.69
C GLU A 44 -27.29 48.26 -31.17
N HIS A 45 -27.47 49.51 -30.71
CA HIS A 45 -27.57 49.82 -29.29
C HIS A 45 -28.77 49.14 -28.61
N ASN A 46 -29.93 49.15 -29.28
CA ASN A 46 -31.14 48.49 -28.78
C ASN A 46 -30.98 46.98 -28.73
N LEU A 47 -30.23 46.38 -29.67
CA LEU A 47 -29.90 44.96 -29.68
C LEU A 47 -28.98 44.59 -28.51
N ASP A 48 -27.93 45.35 -28.23
CA ASP A 48 -27.05 45.09 -27.07
C ASP A 48 -27.81 45.16 -25.74
N LEU A 49 -28.69 46.16 -25.59
CA LEU A 49 -29.56 46.29 -24.43
C LEU A 49 -30.53 45.11 -24.32
N LEU A 50 -31.12 44.67 -25.44
CA LEU A 50 -32.00 43.51 -25.50
C LEU A 50 -31.28 42.24 -25.02
N LEU A 51 -30.11 41.95 -25.57
CA LEU A 51 -29.33 40.76 -25.26
C LEU A 51 -28.85 40.73 -23.79
N SER A 52 -28.43 41.87 -23.25
CA SER A 52 -28.09 41.99 -21.83
C SER A 52 -29.29 41.71 -20.91
N ASN A 53 -30.47 42.22 -21.26
CA ASN A 53 -31.70 41.97 -20.49
C ASN A 53 -32.11 40.49 -20.54
N LEU A 54 -32.03 39.84 -21.71
CA LEU A 54 -32.33 38.42 -21.85
C LEU A 54 -31.35 37.56 -21.02
N THR A 55 -30.06 37.90 -21.03
CA THR A 55 -29.05 37.23 -20.19
C THR A 55 -29.33 37.41 -18.70
N SER A 56 -29.75 38.60 -18.26
CA SER A 56 -30.12 38.80 -16.86
C SER A 56 -31.38 38.03 -16.46
N LYS A 57 -32.35 37.88 -17.38
CA LYS A 57 -33.60 37.15 -17.15
C LYS A 57 -33.39 35.63 -17.08
N SER A 58 -32.40 35.08 -17.79
CA SER A 58 -32.10 33.64 -17.78
C SER A 58 -31.66 33.10 -16.42
N ILE A 59 -31.17 33.96 -15.52
CA ILE A 59 -30.83 33.58 -14.13
C ILE A 59 -32.02 32.96 -13.39
N LYS A 60 -33.24 33.44 -13.66
CA LYS A 60 -34.45 33.04 -12.93
C LYS A 60 -35.47 32.31 -13.81
N ASN A 61 -35.47 32.62 -15.10
CA ASN A 61 -36.50 32.16 -16.03
C ASN A 61 -35.89 31.22 -17.06
N LYS A 62 -36.57 30.10 -17.35
CA LYS A 62 -36.20 29.21 -18.46
C LYS A 62 -36.78 29.64 -19.82
N PHE A 63 -37.57 30.72 -19.83
CA PHE A 63 -38.07 31.36 -21.04
C PHE A 63 -38.43 32.79 -20.65
N ASP A 64 -38.04 33.75 -21.48
CA ASP A 64 -38.48 35.12 -21.33
C ASP A 64 -38.38 35.83 -22.70
N ASN A 65 -39.11 36.92 -22.84
CA ASN A 65 -39.03 37.80 -23.99
C ASN A 65 -38.81 39.24 -23.54
N PHE A 66 -38.28 40.04 -24.45
CA PHE A 66 -38.01 41.44 -24.19
C PHE A 66 -38.02 42.25 -25.48
N THR A 67 -38.40 43.52 -25.38
CA THR A 67 -38.40 44.46 -26.51
C THR A 67 -37.64 45.71 -26.10
N THR A 68 -36.76 46.17 -26.98
CA THR A 68 -36.01 47.41 -26.80
C THR A 68 -36.24 48.32 -28.02
N GLY A 69 -36.18 49.64 -27.82
CA GLY A 69 -36.30 50.63 -28.89
C GLY A 69 -37.71 51.18 -29.11
N LYS A 70 -37.83 52.10 -30.08
CA LYS A 70 -39.09 52.77 -30.47
C LYS A 70 -39.21 52.82 -31.99
N ASN A 71 -40.45 52.88 -32.48
CA ASN A 71 -40.77 53.01 -33.92
C ASN A 71 -40.01 51.99 -34.80
N SER A 72 -39.22 52.46 -35.77
CA SER A 72 -38.42 51.66 -36.71
C SER A 72 -37.22 50.96 -36.07
N ASP A 73 -36.77 51.41 -34.89
CA ASP A 73 -35.56 50.90 -34.24
C ASP A 73 -35.87 49.85 -33.16
N LYS A 74 -37.10 49.33 -33.16
CA LYS A 74 -37.53 48.28 -32.23
C LYS A 74 -36.89 46.95 -32.57
N VAL A 75 -36.37 46.29 -31.53
CA VAL A 75 -35.83 44.94 -31.60
C VAL A 75 -36.55 44.07 -30.58
N TYR A 76 -37.01 42.92 -31.04
CA TYR A 76 -37.75 41.92 -30.27
C TYR A 76 -36.86 40.70 -30.09
N GLY A 77 -36.75 40.17 -28.89
CA GLY A 77 -35.96 38.98 -28.63
C GLY A 77 -36.57 38.09 -27.57
N LEU A 78 -36.26 36.81 -27.67
CA LEU A 78 -36.66 35.80 -26.70
C LEU A 78 -35.59 34.73 -26.58
N PHE A 79 -35.62 34.03 -25.46
CA PHE A 79 -34.85 32.81 -25.30
C PHE A 79 -35.71 31.67 -24.77
N LEU A 80 -35.29 30.45 -25.08
CA LEU A 80 -35.85 29.22 -24.53
C LEU A 80 -34.71 28.35 -24.02
N CYS A 81 -34.70 28.10 -22.71
CA CYS A 81 -33.82 27.11 -22.12
C CYS A 81 -34.49 25.76 -22.11
N ASN A 82 -33.68 24.75 -22.40
CA ASN A 82 -34.12 23.39 -22.45
C ASN A 82 -34.62 22.92 -21.07
N SER A 83 -35.87 22.46 -21.00
CA SER A 83 -36.49 22.06 -19.74
C SER A 83 -35.75 20.94 -19.00
N ILE A 84 -34.95 20.12 -19.68
CA ILE A 84 -34.18 19.03 -19.05
C ILE A 84 -32.90 19.49 -18.31
N TYR A 85 -32.38 20.69 -18.58
CA TYR A 85 -31.15 21.21 -17.94
C TYR A 85 -31.46 22.05 -16.69
N ILE A 86 -30.50 22.22 -15.77
CA ILE A 86 -30.69 23.09 -14.60
C ILE A 86 -30.55 24.57 -14.98
N ASN A 87 -30.98 25.49 -14.10
CA ASN A 87 -30.99 26.93 -14.40
C ASN A 87 -29.58 27.52 -14.59
N GLU A 88 -28.55 26.94 -13.96
CA GLU A 88 -27.16 27.37 -14.10
C GLU A 88 -26.65 27.14 -15.53
N ASP A 89 -26.76 25.89 -16.03
CA ASP A 89 -26.43 25.54 -17.42
C ASP A 89 -27.18 26.40 -18.45
N CYS A 90 -28.45 26.74 -18.14
CA CYS A 90 -29.27 27.64 -18.96
C CYS A 90 -28.70 29.06 -18.99
N HIS A 91 -28.31 29.61 -17.84
CA HIS A 91 -27.76 30.96 -17.78
C HIS A 91 -26.45 31.07 -18.57
N ASP A 92 -25.55 30.10 -18.37
CA ASP A 92 -24.26 30.04 -19.05
C ASP A 92 -24.43 29.88 -20.58
N CYS A 93 -25.40 29.06 -21.00
CA CYS A 93 -25.75 28.92 -22.41
C CYS A 93 -26.27 30.23 -23.01
N ILE A 94 -27.15 30.97 -22.32
CA ILE A 94 -27.69 32.24 -22.82
C ILE A 94 -26.62 33.33 -22.88
N ALA A 95 -25.72 33.39 -21.90
CA ALA A 95 -24.57 34.29 -21.93
C ALA A 95 -23.68 33.99 -23.15
N THR A 96 -23.36 32.71 -23.36
CA THR A 96 -22.58 32.24 -24.52
C THR A 96 -23.29 32.52 -25.84
N ALA A 97 -24.59 32.25 -25.92
CA ALA A 97 -25.40 32.49 -27.11
C ALA A 97 -25.48 33.98 -27.47
N THR A 98 -25.50 34.87 -26.47
CA THR A 98 -25.49 36.32 -26.67
C THR A 98 -24.22 36.82 -27.34
N ASP A 99 -23.06 36.29 -26.93
CA ASP A 99 -21.79 36.65 -27.57
C ASP A 99 -21.68 36.01 -28.96
N GLU A 100 -22.09 34.75 -29.09
CA GLU A 100 -21.99 33.99 -30.33
C GLU A 100 -22.90 34.54 -31.44
N ILE A 101 -24.13 34.95 -31.11
CA ILE A 101 -25.07 35.49 -32.09
C ILE A 101 -24.57 36.82 -32.67
N LYS A 102 -23.90 37.66 -31.86
CA LYS A 102 -23.24 38.87 -32.34
C LYS A 102 -22.02 38.56 -33.19
N ARG A 103 -21.23 37.56 -32.79
CA ARG A 103 -20.04 37.15 -33.52
C ARG A 103 -20.37 36.58 -34.90
N ARG A 104 -21.46 35.81 -35.02
CA ARG A 104 -21.87 35.16 -36.27
C ARG A 104 -22.76 36.02 -37.15
N CYS A 105 -23.60 36.87 -36.55
CA CYS A 105 -24.56 37.72 -37.27
C CYS A 105 -24.32 39.22 -36.96
N PRO A 106 -23.13 39.78 -37.27
CA PRO A 106 -22.67 41.08 -36.76
C PRO A 106 -23.50 42.29 -37.19
N SER A 107 -24.30 42.19 -38.26
CA SER A 107 -25.12 43.30 -38.76
C SER A 107 -26.55 42.88 -39.12
N SER A 108 -26.95 41.66 -38.73
CA SER A 108 -28.25 41.11 -39.11
C SER A 108 -29.37 41.70 -38.25
N VAL A 109 -30.48 42.07 -38.88
CA VAL A 109 -31.70 42.50 -38.15
C VAL A 109 -32.55 41.36 -37.64
N GLU A 110 -32.23 40.13 -38.02
CA GLU A 110 -32.86 38.92 -37.50
C GLU A 110 -31.84 37.80 -37.41
N ALA A 111 -31.80 37.14 -36.26
CA ALA A 111 -30.94 35.99 -36.07
C ALA A 111 -31.49 35.04 -35.02
N ILE A 112 -31.04 33.79 -35.11
CA ILE A 112 -31.30 32.74 -34.13
C ILE A 112 -30.05 31.89 -33.97
N VAL A 113 -29.77 31.48 -32.74
CA VAL A 113 -28.72 30.50 -32.41
C VAL A 113 -29.30 29.41 -31.53
N TRP A 114 -28.94 28.17 -31.83
CA TRP A 114 -29.32 26.98 -31.10
C TRP A 114 -28.10 26.31 -30.48
N TYR A 115 -28.27 25.93 -29.23
CA TYR A 115 -27.41 25.06 -28.45
C TYR A 115 -28.24 23.88 -27.93
N THR A 116 -27.58 22.83 -27.44
CA THR A 116 -28.28 21.70 -26.80
C THR A 116 -29.08 22.18 -25.57
N GLU A 117 -28.52 23.12 -24.84
CA GLU A 117 -29.01 23.64 -23.56
C GLU A 117 -30.00 24.80 -23.73
N CYS A 118 -29.91 25.60 -24.81
CA CYS A 118 -30.76 26.77 -25.01
C CYS A 118 -30.91 27.22 -26.47
N MET A 119 -31.86 28.12 -26.73
CA MET A 119 -32.03 28.86 -27.98
C MET A 119 -32.21 30.35 -27.67
N LEU A 120 -31.60 31.21 -28.49
CA LEU A 120 -31.74 32.66 -28.42
C LEU A 120 -32.03 33.21 -29.81
N ARG A 121 -33.06 34.05 -29.95
CA ARG A 121 -33.42 34.70 -31.22
C ARG A 121 -33.82 36.15 -31.04
N PHE A 122 -33.58 36.97 -32.06
CA PHE A 122 -34.07 38.33 -32.15
C PHE A 122 -34.50 38.68 -33.58
N ALA A 123 -35.35 39.70 -33.71
CA ALA A 123 -35.74 40.31 -34.98
C ALA A 123 -36.14 41.78 -34.81
N ASN A 124 -36.09 42.56 -35.90
CA ASN A 124 -36.65 43.92 -35.98
C ASN A 124 -38.17 43.96 -36.24
N ARG A 125 -38.85 42.83 -36.11
CA ARG A 125 -40.31 42.70 -36.16
C ARG A 125 -40.80 41.93 -34.95
N ASP A 126 -42.09 42.08 -34.63
CA ASP A 126 -42.69 41.30 -33.57
C ASP A 126 -42.69 39.81 -33.92
N ILE A 127 -42.05 39.01 -33.07
CA ILE A 127 -41.89 37.56 -33.21
C ILE A 127 -42.63 36.80 -32.10
N PHE A 128 -43.35 37.50 -31.23
CA PHE A 128 -43.98 36.89 -30.06
C PHE A 128 -45.35 36.30 -30.40
N SER A 129 -45.68 35.18 -29.76
CA SER A 129 -46.95 34.45 -29.93
C SER A 129 -47.21 34.00 -31.38
N VAL A 130 -46.16 33.92 -32.21
CA VAL A 130 -46.24 33.48 -33.62
C VAL A 130 -45.65 32.07 -33.74
N SER A 131 -46.42 31.16 -34.36
CA SER A 131 -45.95 29.81 -34.72
C SER A 131 -45.03 29.90 -35.94
N ASP A 132 -43.77 30.26 -35.69
CA ASP A 132 -42.76 30.46 -36.71
C ASP A 132 -42.06 29.15 -37.03
N VAL A 133 -42.41 28.63 -38.20
CA VAL A 133 -41.84 27.44 -38.82
C VAL A 133 -41.18 27.78 -40.15
N SER A 134 -40.91 29.06 -40.43
CA SER A 134 -40.40 29.54 -41.73
C SER A 134 -39.10 28.87 -42.14
N MET A 135 -38.26 28.54 -41.16
CA MET A 135 -37.00 27.83 -41.32
C MET A 135 -36.91 26.66 -40.35
N TYR A 136 -36.00 25.73 -40.64
CA TYR A 136 -35.63 24.66 -39.73
C TYR A 136 -34.20 24.21 -39.99
N TYR A 137 -33.59 23.66 -38.96
CA TYR A 137 -32.34 22.94 -39.06
C TYR A 137 -32.55 21.49 -38.61
N TYR A 138 -31.83 20.59 -39.25
CA TYR A 138 -31.86 19.17 -38.95
C TYR A 138 -30.44 18.67 -38.69
N LEU A 139 -30.27 17.84 -37.66
CA LEU A 139 -28.98 17.26 -37.28
C LEU A 139 -29.00 15.75 -37.54
N ASN A 140 -28.15 15.26 -38.45
CA ASN A 140 -28.00 13.84 -38.73
C ASN A 140 -26.87 13.24 -37.90
N ALA A 141 -27.20 12.39 -36.92
CA ALA A 141 -26.20 11.69 -36.12
C ALA A 141 -26.54 10.20 -35.82
N GLY A 142 -27.46 9.60 -36.60
CA GLY A 142 -27.84 8.19 -36.46
C GLY A 142 -27.20 7.24 -37.50
N PRO A 143 -27.02 5.94 -37.19
CA PRO A 143 -26.52 4.94 -38.14
C PRO A 143 -27.47 4.73 -39.33
N ALA A 144 -26.89 4.59 -40.53
CA ALA A 144 -27.56 4.71 -41.84
C ALA A 144 -28.65 3.66 -42.20
N ASN A 145 -29.09 2.79 -41.29
CA ASN A 145 -29.68 1.49 -41.68
C ASN A 145 -30.93 1.02 -40.90
N TYR A 146 -31.87 1.90 -40.58
CA TYR A 146 -33.14 1.47 -39.95
C TYR A 146 -34.38 2.18 -40.51
N SER A 147 -34.93 1.69 -41.62
CA SER A 147 -36.21 2.16 -42.18
C SER A 147 -37.45 1.69 -41.41
N GLN A 148 -37.31 0.78 -40.42
CA GLN A 148 -38.43 0.23 -39.63
C GLN A 148 -38.72 1.06 -38.36
N PHE A 149 -37.79 1.91 -37.93
CA PHE A 149 -37.85 2.77 -36.73
C PHE A 149 -38.89 3.91 -36.83
N ASN A 150 -39.27 4.20 -38.07
CA ASN A 150 -39.89 5.46 -38.48
C ASN A 150 -41.29 5.66 -37.90
N GLN A 151 -42.10 4.60 -37.87
CA GLN A 151 -43.50 4.69 -37.46
C GLN A 151 -43.60 4.82 -35.95
N ASP A 152 -42.87 4.01 -35.19
CA ASP A 152 -42.90 4.03 -33.72
C ASP A 152 -42.47 5.39 -33.17
N VAL A 153 -41.42 5.99 -33.73
CA VAL A 153 -40.94 7.31 -33.32
C VAL A 153 -41.86 8.44 -33.79
N THR A 154 -42.44 8.31 -34.99
CA THR A 154 -43.49 9.24 -35.46
C THR A 154 -44.70 9.22 -34.53
N ASP A 155 -45.23 8.05 -34.21
CA ASP A 155 -46.39 7.88 -33.34
C ASP A 155 -46.08 8.40 -31.92
N THR A 156 -44.84 8.22 -31.48
CA THR A 156 -44.33 8.79 -30.23
C THR A 156 -44.36 10.31 -30.25
N PHE A 157 -43.85 10.96 -31.30
CA PHE A 157 -43.90 12.42 -31.42
C PHE A 157 -45.33 12.95 -31.52
N ILE A 158 -46.24 12.22 -32.18
CA ILE A 158 -47.68 12.57 -32.20
C ILE A 158 -48.25 12.55 -30.78
N GLY A 159 -47.96 11.50 -30.00
CA GLY A 159 -48.37 11.41 -28.59
C GLY A 159 -47.76 12.50 -27.72
N LEU A 160 -46.47 12.80 -27.90
CA LEU A 160 -45.78 13.88 -27.19
C LEU A 160 -46.35 15.26 -27.55
N SER A 161 -46.72 15.50 -28.81
CA SER A 161 -47.39 16.75 -29.23
C SER A 161 -48.70 16.95 -28.49
N GLN A 162 -49.53 15.89 -28.39
CA GLN A 162 -50.79 15.94 -27.64
C GLN A 162 -50.56 16.17 -26.15
N GLN A 163 -49.52 15.57 -25.57
CA GLN A 163 -49.19 15.75 -24.17
C GLN A 163 -48.68 17.17 -23.88
N ALA A 164 -47.78 17.70 -24.71
CA ALA A 164 -47.22 19.04 -24.59
C ALA A 164 -48.29 20.13 -24.74
N THR A 165 -49.32 19.87 -25.54
CA THR A 165 -50.41 20.82 -25.82
C THR A 165 -51.63 20.59 -24.92
N SER A 166 -51.59 19.59 -24.04
CA SER A 166 -52.66 19.29 -23.09
C SER A 166 -52.87 20.41 -22.07
N GLY A 167 -54.06 20.46 -21.47
CA GLY A 167 -54.43 21.44 -20.44
C GLY A 167 -53.48 21.50 -19.24
N ASN A 168 -52.74 20.42 -19.00
CA ASN A 168 -51.94 20.18 -17.81
C ASN A 168 -50.43 20.45 -17.99
N SER A 169 -49.95 20.72 -19.22
CA SER A 169 -48.53 21.04 -19.44
C SER A 169 -48.29 22.53 -19.28
N SER A 170 -47.63 22.92 -18.17
CA SER A 170 -47.28 24.32 -17.89
C SER A 170 -46.05 24.81 -18.67
N LEU A 171 -45.26 23.90 -19.23
CA LEU A 171 -44.00 24.19 -19.90
C LEU A 171 -44.06 24.06 -21.43
N LEU A 172 -45.21 23.64 -21.97
CA LEU A 172 -45.39 23.27 -23.39
C LEU A 172 -44.31 22.29 -23.88
N SER A 173 -43.95 21.34 -23.01
CA SER A 173 -42.95 20.30 -23.26
C SER A 173 -43.48 18.93 -22.88
N ALA A 174 -42.93 17.88 -23.48
CA ALA A 174 -43.17 16.50 -23.10
C ALA A 174 -41.96 15.62 -23.45
N THR A 175 -41.75 14.56 -22.67
CA THR A 175 -40.69 13.58 -22.92
C THR A 175 -41.18 12.17 -22.61
N THR A 176 -40.65 11.19 -23.33
CA THR A 176 -40.91 9.77 -23.08
C THR A 176 -39.75 8.93 -23.61
N VAL A 177 -39.65 7.69 -23.16
CA VAL A 177 -38.69 6.71 -23.66
C VAL A 177 -39.45 5.59 -24.36
N VAL A 178 -39.04 5.25 -25.58
CA VAL A 178 -39.68 4.21 -26.41
C VAL A 178 -38.67 3.14 -26.79
N TYR A 179 -39.10 1.90 -26.68
CA TYR A 179 -38.31 0.74 -27.07
C TYR A 179 -38.64 0.39 -28.51
N VAL A 180 -37.71 0.63 -29.43
CA VAL A 180 -37.97 0.44 -30.86
C VAL A 180 -37.57 -0.97 -31.32
N THR A 181 -36.62 -1.60 -30.63
CA THR A 181 -36.34 -3.05 -30.74
C THR A 181 -35.87 -3.62 -29.40
N LYS A 182 -35.73 -4.94 -29.31
CA LYS A 182 -35.25 -5.62 -28.10
C LYS A 182 -33.83 -5.17 -27.75
N GLY A 183 -33.70 -4.31 -26.75
CA GLY A 183 -32.43 -3.77 -26.26
C GLY A 183 -32.08 -2.37 -26.78
N ILE A 184 -32.88 -1.77 -27.67
CA ILE A 184 -32.68 -0.38 -28.12
C ILE A 184 -33.85 0.48 -27.62
N SER A 185 -33.52 1.43 -26.75
CA SER A 185 -34.45 2.45 -26.28
C SER A 185 -34.02 3.83 -26.77
N VAL A 186 -35.01 4.64 -27.13
CA VAL A 186 -34.81 6.01 -27.59
C VAL A 186 -35.58 6.96 -26.69
N SER A 187 -34.90 8.01 -26.26
CA SER A 187 -35.48 9.11 -25.49
C SER A 187 -35.98 10.18 -26.43
N CYS A 188 -37.29 10.41 -26.47
CA CYS A 188 -37.93 11.42 -27.32
C CYS A 188 -38.35 12.64 -26.49
N PHE A 189 -38.25 13.83 -27.08
CA PHE A 189 -38.53 15.10 -26.42
C PHE A 189 -39.11 16.11 -27.41
N VAL A 190 -40.12 16.86 -26.97
CA VAL A 190 -40.66 18.01 -27.71
C VAL A 190 -40.81 19.21 -26.78
N GLU A 191 -40.61 20.41 -27.32
CA GLU A 191 -40.82 21.65 -26.58
C GLU A 191 -41.13 22.83 -27.50
N CYS A 192 -42.07 23.67 -27.08
CA CYS A 192 -42.43 24.92 -27.73
C CYS A 192 -41.94 26.14 -26.92
N THR A 193 -41.80 27.29 -27.58
CA THR A 193 -41.65 28.56 -26.87
C THR A 193 -42.92 28.87 -26.06
N ARG A 194 -42.76 29.46 -24.87
CA ARG A 194 -43.85 29.55 -23.89
C ARG A 194 -44.81 30.71 -24.12
N ASP A 195 -44.56 31.50 -25.15
CA ASP A 195 -45.44 32.56 -25.65
C ASP A 195 -46.52 32.03 -26.62
N LEU A 196 -46.42 30.78 -27.08
CA LEU A 196 -47.42 30.21 -27.99
C LEU A 196 -48.72 29.82 -27.27
N THR A 197 -49.81 29.92 -28.02
CA THR A 197 -51.05 29.21 -27.68
C THR A 197 -50.88 27.70 -27.88
N ARG A 198 -51.74 26.88 -27.26
CA ARG A 198 -51.73 25.43 -27.45
C ARG A 198 -51.89 25.03 -28.93
N SER A 199 -52.74 25.72 -29.68
CA SER A 199 -52.90 25.49 -31.11
C SER A 199 -51.67 25.94 -31.92
N GLY A 200 -51.01 27.03 -31.52
CA GLY A 200 -49.76 27.48 -32.13
C GLY A 200 -48.61 26.51 -31.89
N CYS A 201 -48.52 25.94 -30.69
CA CYS A 201 -47.56 24.90 -30.35
C CYS A 201 -47.84 23.59 -31.11
N ASP A 202 -49.10 23.13 -31.14
CA ASP A 202 -49.47 21.94 -31.92
C ASP A 202 -49.13 22.12 -33.40
N ASN A 203 -49.47 23.26 -34.01
CA ASN A 203 -49.10 23.55 -35.40
C ASN A 203 -47.58 23.49 -35.64
N CYS A 204 -46.77 24.01 -34.71
CA CYS A 204 -45.31 23.98 -34.82
C CYS A 204 -44.78 22.55 -34.74
N LEU A 205 -45.24 21.77 -33.76
CA LEU A 205 -44.81 20.38 -33.55
C LEU A 205 -45.27 19.47 -34.69
N GLN A 206 -46.52 19.57 -35.15
CA GLN A 206 -47.03 18.83 -36.31
C GLN A 206 -46.27 19.17 -37.60
N THR A 207 -45.82 20.42 -37.75
CA THR A 207 -44.95 20.79 -38.88
C THR A 207 -43.57 20.17 -38.76
N GLY A 208 -43.00 20.10 -37.55
CA GLY A 208 -41.76 19.37 -37.29
C GLY A 208 -41.87 17.87 -37.58
N ILE A 209 -42.96 17.23 -37.16
CA ILE A 209 -43.25 15.81 -37.44
C ILE A 209 -43.36 15.54 -38.95
N ARG A 210 -43.99 16.44 -39.71
CA ARG A 210 -44.05 16.32 -41.17
C ARG A 210 -42.67 16.47 -41.83
N ARG A 211 -41.81 17.35 -41.31
CA ARG A 211 -40.43 17.51 -41.79
C ARG A 211 -39.59 16.26 -41.54
N PHE A 212 -39.74 15.66 -40.36
CA PHE A 212 -39.18 14.35 -40.02
C PHE A 212 -39.51 13.26 -41.07
N GLN A 213 -40.71 13.30 -41.65
CA GLN A 213 -41.16 12.31 -42.64
C GLN A 213 -40.71 12.63 -44.07
N ALA A 214 -40.51 13.91 -44.41
CA ALA A 214 -40.31 14.37 -45.78
C ALA A 214 -38.89 14.19 -46.31
N ASP A 215 -37.87 14.33 -45.45
CA ASP A 215 -36.48 14.42 -45.91
C ASP A 215 -35.78 13.05 -46.08
N GLY A 216 -36.42 11.94 -45.69
CA GLY A 216 -35.84 10.59 -45.80
C GLY A 216 -34.49 10.41 -45.09
N LEU A 217 -34.07 11.40 -44.31
CA LEU A 217 -32.81 11.58 -43.60
C LEU A 217 -33.16 11.59 -42.11
N TRP A 218 -32.72 10.57 -41.37
CA TRP A 218 -33.04 10.39 -39.95
C TRP A 218 -32.23 11.37 -39.10
N SER A 219 -32.82 12.53 -38.85
CA SER A 219 -32.22 13.57 -38.02
C SER A 219 -32.55 13.38 -36.55
N GLU A 220 -31.58 13.35 -35.65
CA GLU A 220 -31.81 13.23 -34.20
C GLU A 220 -32.52 14.45 -33.62
N MET A 221 -32.52 15.59 -34.33
CA MET A 221 -33.16 16.83 -33.90
C MET A 221 -33.71 17.63 -35.07
N ILE A 222 -34.92 18.17 -34.89
CA ILE A 222 -35.50 19.23 -35.72
C ILE A 222 -35.61 20.48 -34.85
N LEU A 223 -34.90 21.53 -35.27
CA LEU A 223 -34.86 22.83 -34.63
C LEU A 223 -35.65 23.84 -35.46
N GLN A 224 -36.73 24.37 -34.90
CA GLN A 224 -37.52 25.44 -35.50
C GLN A 224 -37.49 26.68 -34.58
N PRO A 225 -37.78 27.88 -35.12
CA PRO A 225 -37.77 29.10 -34.32
C PRO A 225 -38.76 29.13 -33.14
N SER A 226 -39.85 28.36 -33.22
CA SER A 226 -40.90 28.32 -32.19
C SER A 226 -41.06 26.98 -31.46
N CYS A 227 -40.39 25.91 -31.92
CA CYS A 227 -40.39 24.63 -31.24
C CYS A 227 -39.25 23.72 -31.71
N ARG A 228 -38.98 22.66 -30.94
CA ARG A 228 -37.99 21.64 -31.29
C ARG A 228 -38.46 20.25 -30.92
N LEU A 229 -37.95 19.29 -31.67
CA LEU A 229 -38.24 17.87 -31.52
C LEU A 229 -36.90 17.13 -31.56
N MET A 230 -36.66 16.23 -30.61
CA MET A 230 -35.41 15.51 -30.48
C MET A 230 -35.67 14.05 -30.13
N TYR A 231 -34.87 13.14 -30.67
CA TYR A 231 -34.75 11.79 -30.16
C TYR A 231 -33.26 11.41 -30.02
N ALA A 232 -32.91 10.67 -28.97
CA ALA A 232 -31.53 10.22 -28.73
C ALA A 232 -31.47 8.74 -28.34
N PHE A 233 -30.49 8.00 -28.88
CA PHE A 233 -30.25 6.60 -28.53
C PHE A 233 -29.55 6.50 -27.17
N ASN A 234 -29.99 5.57 -26.32
CA ASN A 234 -29.43 5.39 -24.96
C ASN A 234 -28.03 4.76 -24.91
N ASP A 235 -27.39 4.46 -26.05
CA ASP A 235 -26.05 3.84 -26.11
C ASP A 235 -24.87 4.83 -26.22
N GLY A 236 -25.10 6.14 -26.10
CA GLY A 236 -23.99 7.08 -26.00
C GLY A 236 -24.36 8.54 -26.22
N ALA A 237 -24.44 9.27 -25.09
CA ALA A 237 -24.11 10.69 -24.96
C ALA A 237 -24.96 11.74 -25.71
N ILE A 238 -26.18 12.06 -25.23
CA ILE A 238 -26.70 13.46 -25.11
C ILE A 238 -27.78 13.58 -23.99
N LEU A 239 -27.60 12.93 -22.85
CA LEU A 239 -28.34 13.26 -21.62
C LEU A 239 -27.31 13.50 -20.50
N PRO A 240 -27.29 14.67 -19.84
CA PRO A 240 -26.27 14.95 -18.85
C PRO A 240 -26.41 13.96 -17.67
N PRO A 241 -25.29 13.40 -17.16
CA PRO A 241 -25.32 12.56 -15.98
C PRO A 241 -25.84 13.37 -14.79
N ASN A 242 -26.75 12.78 -14.02
CA ASN A 242 -27.30 13.32 -12.78
C ASN A 242 -26.19 13.99 -11.94
N SER A 243 -26.48 15.19 -11.41
CA SER A 243 -25.60 16.04 -10.58
C SER A 243 -24.89 15.34 -9.41
N ALA A 244 -25.33 14.14 -9.01
CA ALA A 244 -24.67 13.29 -8.04
C ALA A 244 -23.34 12.66 -8.54
N ALA A 245 -23.16 12.47 -9.85
CA ALA A 245 -21.93 11.91 -10.43
C ALA A 245 -20.77 12.93 -10.50
N LYS A 246 -21.07 14.24 -10.60
CA LYS A 246 -20.07 15.33 -10.63
C LYS A 246 -19.20 15.35 -9.36
N GLY A 247 -19.79 15.07 -8.19
CA GLY A 247 -19.04 14.98 -6.92
C GLY A 247 -18.05 13.81 -6.86
N LEU A 248 -18.35 12.69 -7.52
CA LEU A 248 -17.53 11.48 -7.48
C LEU A 248 -16.26 11.62 -8.35
N TYR A 249 -16.36 12.27 -9.51
CA TYR A 249 -15.21 12.47 -10.40
C TYR A 249 -14.24 13.55 -9.90
N VAL A 250 -14.75 14.62 -9.28
CA VAL A 250 -13.89 15.62 -8.61
C VAL A 250 -13.16 14.99 -7.42
N ALA A 251 -13.82 14.15 -6.64
CA ALA A 251 -13.18 13.41 -5.55
C ALA A 251 -12.08 12.46 -6.06
N LEU A 252 -12.30 11.72 -7.15
CA LEU A 252 -11.30 10.83 -7.74
C LEU A 252 -10.11 11.60 -8.38
N GLY A 253 -10.36 12.76 -8.99
CA GLY A 253 -9.33 13.64 -9.55
C GLY A 253 -8.45 14.28 -8.48
N VAL A 254 -9.04 14.76 -7.38
CA VAL A 254 -8.30 15.31 -6.23
C VAL A 254 -7.53 14.22 -5.51
N VAL A 255 -8.12 13.03 -5.32
CA VAL A 255 -7.41 11.88 -4.70
C VAL A 255 -6.25 11.43 -5.58
N SER A 256 -6.39 11.38 -6.91
CA SER A 256 -5.29 11.00 -7.82
C SER A 256 -4.16 12.03 -7.86
N SER A 257 -4.48 13.32 -7.92
CA SER A 257 -3.49 14.40 -7.95
C SER A 257 -2.81 14.60 -6.59
N VAL A 258 -3.53 14.51 -5.48
CA VAL A 258 -2.95 14.49 -4.13
C VAL A 258 -2.14 13.23 -3.92
N SER A 259 -2.56 12.07 -4.40
CA SER A 259 -1.77 10.82 -4.31
C SER A 259 -0.49 10.90 -5.14
N ALA A 260 -0.54 11.45 -6.36
CA ALA A 260 0.63 11.62 -7.21
C ALA A 260 1.59 12.69 -6.67
N ALA A 261 1.09 13.82 -6.17
CA ALA A 261 1.89 14.85 -5.50
C ALA A 261 2.46 14.35 -4.17
N SER A 262 1.69 13.55 -3.41
CA SER A 262 2.17 12.89 -2.19
C SER A 262 3.20 11.82 -2.53
N LEU A 263 3.03 11.05 -3.60
CA LEU A 263 4.00 10.06 -4.05
C LEU A 263 5.27 10.74 -4.58
N LEU A 264 5.16 11.86 -5.29
CA LEU A 264 6.30 12.69 -5.71
C LEU A 264 6.98 13.35 -4.53
N LEU A 265 6.24 13.84 -3.54
CA LEU A 265 6.78 14.38 -2.30
C LEU A 265 7.45 13.26 -1.49
N ILE A 266 6.87 12.06 -1.42
CA ILE A 266 7.46 10.87 -0.81
C ILE A 266 8.69 10.43 -1.58
N ILE A 267 8.70 10.47 -2.92
CA ILE A 267 9.86 10.14 -3.75
C ILE A 267 10.95 11.20 -3.56
N VAL A 268 10.62 12.49 -3.55
CA VAL A 268 11.56 13.58 -3.29
C VAL A 268 12.06 13.52 -1.86
N ILE A 269 11.23 13.22 -0.87
CA ILE A 269 11.62 12.95 0.52
C ILE A 269 12.48 11.67 0.57
N CYS A 270 12.18 10.62 -0.18
CA CYS A 270 12.97 9.39 -0.21
C CYS A 270 14.31 9.60 -0.93
N LEU A 271 14.37 10.45 -1.96
CA LEU A 271 15.58 10.81 -2.70
C LEU A 271 16.42 11.82 -1.90
N LYS A 272 15.81 12.83 -1.26
CA LYS A 272 16.47 13.74 -0.31
C LYS A 272 16.92 13.03 0.95
N ARG A 273 16.12 12.08 1.48
CA ARG A 273 16.52 11.23 2.61
C ARG A 273 17.39 10.01 2.19
N LYS A 274 17.67 9.83 0.89
CA LYS A 274 18.78 8.99 0.37
C LYS A 274 20.06 9.82 0.17
N LYS A 275 19.96 11.14 0.00
CA LYS A 275 21.11 12.06 -0.18
C LYS A 275 21.53 12.81 1.09
N MET A 276 20.67 12.93 2.09
CA MET A 276 21.08 13.28 3.46
C MET A 276 21.42 12.00 4.21
N PRO A 277 22.54 11.93 4.94
CA PRO A 277 22.72 10.87 5.93
C PRO A 277 21.57 11.04 6.93
N ARG A 278 20.54 10.19 6.83
CA ARG A 278 19.51 10.12 7.86
C ARG A 278 20.24 9.68 9.12
N LYS A 279 20.39 10.57 10.12
CA LYS A 279 20.56 10.10 11.50
C LYS A 279 19.40 9.12 11.76
N PRO A 280 19.67 7.85 12.09
CA PRO A 280 18.61 6.87 12.33
C PRO A 280 17.67 7.36 13.42
N THR A 281 16.37 7.49 13.11
CA THR A 281 15.35 7.86 14.09
C THR A 281 15.32 6.82 15.21
N GLY A 282 15.50 7.24 16.47
CA GLY A 282 15.52 6.36 17.65
C GLY A 282 16.86 6.25 18.40
N LEU A 283 17.91 6.95 17.95
CA LEU A 283 19.24 7.03 18.60
C LEU A 283 19.36 8.12 19.68
N GLU A 284 18.30 8.89 19.97
CA GLU A 284 18.31 9.99 20.95
C GLU A 284 18.70 9.54 22.37
N GLU A 285 18.33 8.31 22.76
CA GLU A 285 18.75 7.70 24.04
C GLU A 285 20.26 7.39 24.08
N ILE A 286 20.89 7.16 22.94
CA ILE A 286 22.32 6.83 22.81
C ILE A 286 23.19 8.09 22.80
N GLU A 287 22.66 9.22 22.33
CA GLU A 287 23.36 10.51 22.37
C GLU A 287 23.67 10.96 23.82
N THR A 288 22.94 10.45 24.82
CA THR A 288 23.22 10.72 26.24
C THR A 288 24.41 9.93 26.82
N MET A 289 24.99 8.98 26.08
CA MET A 289 26.11 8.13 26.50
C MET A 289 27.47 8.67 26.00
N GLU A 290 27.73 9.96 26.20
CA GLU A 290 28.90 10.67 25.66
C GLU A 290 30.25 9.98 25.96
N ASN A 291 30.40 9.37 27.14
CA ASN A 291 31.64 8.70 27.57
C ASN A 291 31.97 7.39 26.82
N LEU A 292 31.08 6.89 25.98
CA LEU A 292 31.26 5.65 25.21
C LEU A 292 31.37 5.91 23.70
N HIS A 293 31.46 7.19 23.30
CA HIS A 293 31.57 7.57 21.90
C HIS A 293 33.02 7.52 21.42
N PHE A 294 33.26 6.85 20.30
CA PHE A 294 34.54 6.84 19.61
C PHE A 294 34.47 7.69 18.34
N GLU A 295 35.52 8.47 18.08
CA GLU A 295 35.64 9.21 16.82
C GLU A 295 35.85 8.26 15.64
N PHE A 296 35.15 8.51 14.53
CA PHE A 296 35.25 7.67 13.34
C PHE A 296 36.66 7.64 12.77
N ASN A 297 37.35 8.78 12.77
CA ASN A 297 38.72 8.86 12.25
C ASN A 297 39.70 8.01 13.06
N THR A 298 39.52 7.92 14.38
CA THR A 298 40.32 7.06 15.26
C THR A 298 40.12 5.59 14.89
N ILE A 299 38.86 5.16 14.74
CA ILE A 299 38.55 3.78 14.33
C ILE A 299 39.05 3.49 12.91
N ARG A 300 38.87 4.43 11.97
CA ARG A 300 39.30 4.29 10.58
C ARG A 300 40.82 4.12 10.49
N THR A 301 41.59 4.92 11.22
CA THR A 301 43.05 4.78 11.25
C THR A 301 43.47 3.47 11.90
N ALA A 302 42.90 3.13 13.05
CA ALA A 302 43.23 1.92 13.80
C ALA A 302 42.91 0.62 13.06
N THR A 303 41.93 0.64 12.16
CA THR A 303 41.53 -0.51 11.33
C THR A 303 42.21 -0.53 9.95
N ASP A 304 43.17 0.37 9.71
CA ASP A 304 43.79 0.59 8.39
C ASP A 304 42.72 0.79 7.29
N ASN A 305 41.86 1.77 7.51
CA ASN A 305 40.73 2.11 6.65
C ASN A 305 39.80 0.90 6.37
N PHE A 306 39.50 0.10 7.40
CA PHE A 306 38.73 -1.14 7.28
C PHE A 306 39.32 -2.12 6.24
N SER A 307 40.65 -2.25 6.23
CA SER A 307 41.38 -3.13 5.32
C SER A 307 40.88 -4.57 5.38
N ALA A 308 40.84 -5.24 4.22
CA ALA A 308 40.47 -6.64 4.14
C ALA A 308 41.44 -7.54 4.93
N ALA A 309 42.69 -7.13 5.11
CA ALA A 309 43.68 -7.84 5.94
C ALA A 309 43.28 -7.88 7.42
N ASN A 310 42.55 -6.87 7.90
CA ASN A 310 42.08 -6.77 9.28
C ASN A 310 40.70 -7.41 9.49
N LYS A 311 40.11 -8.03 8.47
CA LYS A 311 38.78 -8.64 8.57
C LYS A 311 38.84 -9.92 9.42
N LEU A 312 38.14 -9.92 10.54
CA LEU A 312 38.01 -11.09 11.44
C LEU A 312 36.89 -12.02 11.02
N GLY A 313 35.79 -11.48 10.49
CA GLY A 313 34.62 -12.25 10.07
C GLY A 313 33.53 -11.39 9.45
N GLN A 314 32.53 -12.05 8.86
CA GLN A 314 31.32 -11.41 8.33
C GLN A 314 30.12 -12.31 8.59
N GLY A 315 29.06 -11.73 9.15
CA GLY A 315 27.79 -12.40 9.42
C GLY A 315 26.61 -11.60 8.87
N GLY A 316 25.38 -12.05 9.19
CA GLY A 316 24.15 -11.35 8.79
C GLY A 316 24.02 -9.93 9.36
N PHE A 317 24.78 -9.63 10.41
CA PHE A 317 24.72 -8.37 11.14
C PHE A 317 25.83 -7.37 10.75
N GLY A 318 26.77 -7.76 9.88
CA GLY A 318 27.84 -6.86 9.44
C GLY A 318 29.20 -7.53 9.37
N VAL A 319 30.23 -6.70 9.22
CA VAL A 319 31.63 -7.13 9.11
C VAL A 319 32.38 -6.74 10.37
N VAL A 320 33.21 -7.64 10.88
CA VAL A 320 34.05 -7.40 12.06
C VAL A 320 35.50 -7.23 11.62
N TYR A 321 36.13 -6.16 12.07
CA TYR A 321 37.53 -5.82 11.81
C TYR A 321 38.33 -5.80 13.10
N MET A 322 39.60 -6.17 13.02
CA MET A 322 40.58 -5.92 14.07
C MET A 322 41.06 -4.47 13.95
N GLY A 323 41.19 -3.80 15.08
CA GLY A 323 41.82 -2.48 15.18
C GLY A 323 42.96 -2.51 16.19
N LEU A 324 43.93 -1.62 16.02
CA LEU A 324 45.01 -1.40 16.98
C LEU A 324 45.02 0.08 17.40
N LEU A 325 44.91 0.33 18.71
CA LEU A 325 45.07 1.69 19.26
C LEU A 325 46.55 2.11 19.21
N ALA A 326 46.81 3.41 19.37
CA ALA A 326 48.16 3.98 19.33
C ALA A 326 49.08 3.43 20.43
N ASP A 327 48.51 2.95 21.54
CA ASP A 327 49.21 2.30 22.65
C ASP A 327 49.44 0.78 22.42
N GLY A 328 49.03 0.24 21.27
CA GLY A 328 49.15 -1.16 20.90
C GLY A 328 48.01 -2.05 21.39
N GLN A 329 47.01 -1.51 22.08
CA GLN A 329 45.86 -2.30 22.51
C GLN A 329 44.99 -2.72 21.31
N ALA A 330 44.77 -4.03 21.16
CA ALA A 330 43.91 -4.58 20.11
C ALA A 330 42.42 -4.51 20.51
N PHE A 331 41.57 -4.20 19.53
CA PHE A 331 40.11 -4.19 19.69
C PHE A 331 39.41 -4.77 18.45
N ALA A 332 38.13 -5.08 18.59
CA ALA A 332 37.30 -5.55 17.50
C ALA A 332 36.21 -4.52 17.17
N VAL A 333 36.03 -4.22 15.88
CA VAL A 333 35.04 -3.26 15.38
C VAL A 333 34.01 -3.99 14.54
N LYS A 334 32.78 -4.05 15.03
CA LYS A 334 31.63 -4.53 14.26
C LYS A 334 31.02 -3.36 13.50
N ARG A 335 31.21 -3.35 12.18
CA ARG A 335 30.62 -2.39 11.25
C ARG A 335 29.30 -2.94 10.74
N LEU A 336 28.20 -2.34 11.19
CA LEU A 336 26.86 -2.77 10.80
C LEU A 336 26.51 -2.26 9.40
N SER A 337 25.68 -3.00 8.69
CA SER A 337 25.26 -2.62 7.34
C SER A 337 24.16 -1.54 7.37
N ASN A 338 24.36 -0.44 6.63
CA ASN A 338 23.43 0.70 6.55
C ASN A 338 22.11 0.42 5.81
N GLY A 339 21.84 -0.83 5.41
CA GLY A 339 20.80 -1.17 4.43
C GLY A 339 19.47 -1.66 4.99
N SER A 340 19.36 -1.99 6.28
CA SER A 340 18.15 -2.60 6.84
C SER A 340 17.64 -1.88 8.09
N GLY A 341 16.31 -1.77 8.23
CA GLY A 341 15.69 -1.29 9.47
C GLY A 341 15.93 -2.23 10.67
N GLN A 342 16.43 -3.44 10.42
CA GLN A 342 16.86 -4.41 11.43
C GLN A 342 18.21 -4.01 12.04
N GLY A 343 19.20 -3.64 11.24
CA GLY A 343 20.54 -3.28 11.71
C GLY A 343 20.54 -2.08 12.68
N ILE A 344 19.66 -1.10 12.47
CA ILE A 344 19.50 0.04 13.39
C ILE A 344 18.98 -0.41 14.77
N ARG A 345 18.01 -1.33 14.81
CA ARG A 345 17.46 -1.83 16.08
C ARG A 345 18.46 -2.69 16.83
N GLU A 346 19.21 -3.51 16.10
CA GLU A 346 20.27 -4.34 16.66
C GLU A 346 21.39 -3.49 17.22
N PHE A 347 21.83 -2.46 16.46
CA PHE A 347 22.78 -1.47 16.95
C PHE A 347 22.32 -0.87 18.27
N LYS A 348 21.07 -0.36 18.31
CA LYS A 348 20.52 0.28 19.50
C LYS A 348 20.49 -0.68 20.69
N THR A 349 20.03 -1.90 20.44
CA THR A 349 19.94 -2.95 21.46
C THR A 349 21.33 -3.24 22.02
N GLU A 350 22.31 -3.47 21.16
CA GLU A 350 23.67 -3.84 21.54
C GLU A 350 24.43 -2.69 22.21
N ALA A 351 24.34 -1.47 21.69
CA ALA A 351 24.95 -0.27 22.29
C ALA A 351 24.39 0.04 23.69
N CYS A 352 23.07 -0.02 23.87
CA CYS A 352 22.44 0.29 25.15
C CYS A 352 22.58 -0.83 26.19
N LEU A 353 22.58 -2.09 25.75
CA LEU A 353 22.67 -3.26 26.63
C LEU A 353 24.10 -3.58 26.99
N THR A 354 24.94 -3.90 25.99
CA THR A 354 26.26 -4.48 26.22
C THR A 354 27.20 -3.51 26.92
N ALA A 355 26.98 -2.20 26.77
CA ALA A 355 27.68 -1.18 27.56
C ALA A 355 27.49 -1.31 29.08
N LYS A 356 26.38 -1.92 29.53
CA LYS A 356 26.05 -2.10 30.96
C LYS A 356 26.41 -3.50 31.47
N LEU A 357 26.87 -4.40 30.60
CA LEU A 357 27.19 -5.78 30.97
C LEU A 357 28.68 -5.90 31.27
N GLN A 358 28.99 -6.45 32.45
CA GLN A 358 30.36 -6.70 32.86
C GLN A 358 30.44 -8.06 33.54
N HIS A 359 30.94 -9.04 32.80
CA HIS A 359 31.18 -10.39 33.30
C HIS A 359 32.27 -11.07 32.49
N LYS A 360 33.09 -11.91 33.13
CA LYS A 360 34.26 -12.57 32.49
C LYS A 360 33.88 -13.47 31.31
N ASN A 361 32.66 -14.02 31.32
CA ASN A 361 32.13 -14.89 30.28
C ASN A 361 31.22 -14.16 29.27
N LEU A 362 31.25 -12.83 29.23
CA LEU A 362 30.62 -12.02 28.18
C LEU A 362 31.69 -11.18 27.48
N VAL A 363 31.49 -10.88 26.19
CA VAL A 363 32.36 -9.95 25.47
C VAL A 363 32.05 -8.52 25.92
N LYS A 364 33.09 -7.79 26.33
CA LYS A 364 33.00 -6.39 26.77
C LYS A 364 32.91 -5.45 25.58
N LEU A 365 31.87 -4.62 25.58
CA LEU A 365 31.77 -3.45 24.70
C LEU A 365 32.55 -2.29 25.32
N PHE A 366 33.45 -1.67 24.57
CA PHE A 366 34.15 -0.45 24.96
C PHE A 366 33.39 0.80 24.57
N GLY A 367 32.65 0.77 23.46
CA GLY A 367 31.85 1.91 23.02
C GLY A 367 31.33 1.75 21.60
N PHE A 368 30.94 2.86 21.00
CA PHE A 368 30.33 2.89 19.67
C PHE A 368 30.69 4.18 18.92
N CYS A 369 30.47 4.19 17.61
CA CYS A 369 30.62 5.38 16.76
C CYS A 369 29.39 5.53 15.86
N LEU A 370 28.84 6.75 15.84
CA LEU A 370 27.68 7.17 15.04
C LEU A 370 27.98 8.43 14.21
N GLU A 371 29.14 8.48 13.59
CA GLU A 371 29.57 9.61 12.76
C GLU A 371 29.52 9.26 11.26
N GLN A 372 29.36 10.28 10.42
CA GLN A 372 29.44 10.14 8.95
C GLN A 372 28.48 9.10 8.34
N GLY A 373 27.41 8.75 9.06
CA GLY A 373 26.46 7.71 8.63
C GLY A 373 26.95 6.29 8.90
N GLU A 374 28.03 6.10 9.65
CA GLU A 374 28.53 4.78 10.06
C GLU A 374 27.96 4.37 11.41
N MET A 375 27.66 3.08 11.57
CA MET A 375 27.23 2.47 12.84
C MET A 375 28.25 1.41 13.24
N LEU A 376 29.14 1.77 14.15
CA LEU A 376 30.26 0.92 14.58
C LEU A 376 30.14 0.60 16.07
N LEU A 377 30.35 -0.66 16.44
CA LEU A 377 30.44 -1.12 17.82
C LEU A 377 31.88 -1.58 18.09
N VAL A 378 32.48 -1.10 19.18
CA VAL A 378 33.89 -1.32 19.55
C VAL A 378 33.94 -2.25 20.76
N TYR A 379 34.56 -3.42 20.62
CA TYR A 379 34.67 -4.45 21.65
C TYR A 379 36.12 -4.75 22.01
N GLU A 380 36.31 -5.44 23.13
CA GLU A 380 37.56 -6.14 23.39
C GLU A 380 37.90 -7.12 22.24
N PHE A 381 39.18 -7.22 21.90
CA PHE A 381 39.65 -8.24 20.96
C PHE A 381 39.78 -9.59 21.66
N VAL A 382 39.14 -10.62 21.10
CA VAL A 382 39.15 -11.99 21.63
C VAL A 382 39.95 -12.89 20.67
N PRO A 383 41.15 -13.37 21.07
CA PRO A 383 42.15 -13.86 20.13
C PRO A 383 41.83 -15.22 19.50
N ASN A 384 41.17 -16.13 20.22
CA ASN A 384 40.95 -17.50 19.77
C ASN A 384 39.62 -17.68 19.01
N LYS A 385 39.13 -16.64 18.31
CA LYS A 385 37.94 -16.70 17.44
C LYS A 385 36.73 -17.35 18.14
N SER A 386 35.81 -17.93 17.37
CA SER A 386 34.56 -18.53 17.83
C SER A 386 34.64 -20.05 17.98
N LEU A 387 33.83 -20.61 18.88
CA LEU A 387 33.80 -22.03 19.25
C LEU A 387 33.46 -22.95 18.07
N ASP A 388 32.60 -22.51 17.15
CA ASP A 388 32.25 -23.25 15.92
C ASP A 388 33.49 -23.62 15.09
N ARG A 389 34.54 -22.78 15.12
CA ARG A 389 35.81 -23.03 14.42
C ARG A 389 36.62 -24.16 15.05
N TYR A 390 36.44 -24.44 16.33
CA TYR A 390 37.12 -25.53 17.01
C TYR A 390 36.32 -26.83 16.94
N LEU A 391 34.99 -26.74 16.91
CA LEU A 391 34.13 -27.92 16.85
C LEU A 391 34.00 -28.49 15.44
N PHE A 392 33.95 -27.65 14.40
CA PHE A 392 33.54 -28.08 13.05
C PHE A 392 34.60 -27.94 11.96
N ASP A 393 35.67 -27.17 12.19
CA ASP A 393 36.73 -26.94 11.19
C ASP A 393 37.89 -27.93 11.40
N ARG A 394 37.66 -29.20 11.04
CA ARG A 394 38.60 -30.31 11.27
C ARG A 394 39.94 -30.17 10.53
N ASN A 395 40.01 -29.30 9.52
CA ASN A 395 41.20 -29.07 8.70
C ASN A 395 42.32 -28.31 9.43
N LYS A 396 42.07 -27.77 10.64
CA LYS A 396 43.05 -26.98 11.39
C LYS A 396 43.91 -27.78 12.36
N GLY A 397 43.62 -29.05 12.60
CA GLY A 397 44.43 -29.94 13.47
C GLY A 397 44.47 -29.56 14.95
N VAL A 398 43.72 -28.53 15.39
CA VAL A 398 43.63 -28.11 16.80
C VAL A 398 42.33 -28.62 17.39
N PHE A 399 42.42 -29.60 18.29
CA PHE A 399 41.27 -30.20 18.95
C PHE A 399 41.17 -29.76 20.41
N LEU A 400 39.96 -29.43 20.86
CA LEU A 400 39.71 -29.13 22.26
C LEU A 400 39.64 -30.44 23.05
N LYS A 401 40.56 -30.63 24.00
CA LYS A 401 40.50 -31.71 25.01
C LYS A 401 39.24 -31.59 25.87
N TRP A 402 38.81 -32.70 26.45
CA TRP A 402 37.60 -32.74 27.27
C TRP A 402 37.58 -31.70 28.40
N GLN A 403 38.67 -31.54 29.14
CA GLN A 403 38.75 -30.58 30.25
C GLN A 403 38.48 -29.14 29.78
N THR A 404 38.98 -28.77 28.60
CA THR A 404 38.71 -27.45 27.99
C THR A 404 37.26 -27.34 27.52
N ARG A 405 36.69 -28.40 26.94
CA ARG A 405 35.27 -28.44 26.56
C ARG A 405 34.35 -28.30 27.77
N HIS A 406 34.64 -28.99 28.87
CA HIS A 406 33.90 -28.86 30.12
C HIS A 406 34.03 -27.45 30.73
N LYS A 407 35.24 -26.87 30.72
CA LYS A 407 35.46 -25.45 31.09
C LYS A 407 34.58 -24.51 30.26
N ILE A 408 34.45 -24.76 28.96
CA ILE A 408 33.60 -23.98 28.05
C ILE A 408 32.11 -24.16 28.38
N ILE A 409 31.64 -25.40 28.56
CA ILE A 409 30.25 -25.72 28.99
C ILE A 409 29.88 -24.91 30.23
N VAL A 410 30.70 -25.00 31.28
CA VAL A 410 30.47 -24.31 32.56
C VAL A 410 30.58 -22.79 32.40
N GLY A 411 31.53 -22.29 31.59
CA GLY A 411 31.72 -20.87 31.37
C GLY A 411 30.54 -20.22 30.63
N ILE A 412 29.97 -20.89 29.62
CA ILE A 412 28.76 -20.43 28.94
C ILE A 412 27.59 -20.36 29.94
N ALA A 413 27.41 -21.40 30.76
CA ALA A 413 26.34 -21.40 31.76
C ALA A 413 26.49 -20.27 32.79
N LYS A 414 27.72 -19.95 33.23
CA LYS A 414 28.00 -18.79 34.09
C LYS A 414 27.67 -17.46 33.41
N GLY A 415 27.98 -17.33 32.13
CA GLY A 415 27.58 -16.17 31.33
C GLY A 415 26.05 -16.01 31.25
N LEU A 416 25.33 -17.11 31.04
CA LEU A 416 23.87 -17.11 30.99
C LEU A 416 23.23 -16.83 32.35
N MET A 417 23.77 -17.38 33.44
CA MET A 417 23.33 -17.07 34.80
C MET A 417 23.40 -15.57 35.07
N TYR A 418 24.50 -14.92 34.67
CA TYR A 418 24.60 -13.48 34.80
C TYR A 418 23.52 -12.74 34.02
N LEU A 419 23.20 -13.15 32.79
CA LEU A 419 22.16 -12.51 31.97
C LEU A 419 20.74 -12.77 32.50
N HIS A 420 20.48 -13.95 33.05
CA HIS A 420 19.13 -14.35 33.47
C HIS A 420 18.81 -13.87 34.88
N ASP A 421 19.77 -13.93 35.81
CA ASP A 421 19.50 -13.77 37.24
C ASP A 421 20.32 -12.65 37.91
N ASP A 422 21.58 -12.40 37.52
CA ASP A 422 22.42 -11.39 38.21
C ASP A 422 22.33 -9.98 37.61
N SER A 423 21.89 -9.83 36.36
CA SER A 423 21.77 -8.53 35.71
C SER A 423 20.54 -7.77 36.20
N ARG A 424 20.67 -6.45 36.43
CA ARG A 424 19.59 -5.58 36.96
C ARG A 424 18.26 -5.73 36.21
N PRO A 425 18.22 -5.67 34.86
CA PRO A 425 17.15 -6.28 34.09
C PRO A 425 17.53 -7.71 33.70
N LYS A 426 16.56 -8.62 33.70
CA LYS A 426 16.71 -9.97 33.12
C LYS A 426 16.86 -9.84 31.60
N ILE A 427 17.87 -10.48 31.04
CA ILE A 427 18.24 -10.37 29.61
C ILE A 427 18.13 -11.75 28.96
N ILE A 428 17.39 -11.83 27.86
CA ILE A 428 17.31 -13.04 27.02
C ILE A 428 18.09 -12.79 25.74
N HIS A 429 19.04 -13.66 25.44
CA HIS A 429 19.96 -13.52 24.32
C HIS A 429 19.29 -13.78 22.97
N ARG A 430 18.50 -14.86 22.86
CA ARG A 430 17.71 -15.30 21.68
C ARG A 430 18.47 -15.77 20.44
N ASP A 431 19.78 -15.50 20.34
CA ASP A 431 20.63 -16.03 19.25
C ASP A 431 21.90 -16.73 19.78
N LEU A 432 21.76 -17.59 20.78
CA LEU A 432 22.87 -18.40 21.27
C LEU A 432 23.19 -19.53 20.28
N LYS A 433 24.45 -19.61 19.87
CA LYS A 433 25.01 -20.61 18.96
C LYS A 433 26.54 -20.63 19.10
N PRO A 434 27.26 -21.68 18.66
CA PRO A 434 28.70 -21.75 18.82
C PRO A 434 29.48 -20.61 18.12
N SER A 435 28.96 -20.04 17.03
CA SER A 435 29.61 -18.88 16.37
C SER A 435 29.52 -17.57 17.18
N ASN A 436 28.61 -17.51 18.16
CA ASN A 436 28.46 -16.40 19.10
C ASN A 436 29.18 -16.66 20.45
N ILE A 437 29.91 -17.76 20.58
CA ILE A 437 30.77 -18.04 21.74
C ILE A 437 32.23 -17.85 21.32
N LEU A 438 32.84 -16.75 21.75
CA LEU A 438 34.26 -16.47 21.49
C LEU A 438 35.16 -17.08 22.56
N LEU A 439 36.41 -17.36 22.23
CA LEU A 439 37.39 -17.94 23.15
C LEU A 439 38.53 -16.96 23.44
N ASP A 440 38.76 -16.64 24.71
CA ASP A 440 39.87 -15.79 25.13
C ASP A 440 41.23 -16.52 25.09
N GLY A 441 42.31 -15.84 25.49
CA GLY A 441 43.68 -16.38 25.48
C GLY A 441 43.82 -17.70 26.26
N ASP A 442 42.99 -17.91 27.28
CA ASP A 442 42.97 -19.11 28.12
C ASP A 442 41.93 -20.15 27.65
N LEU A 443 41.40 -19.99 26.43
CA LEU A 443 40.28 -20.77 25.89
C LEU A 443 39.04 -20.75 26.79
N SER A 444 38.82 -19.66 27.53
CA SER A 444 37.59 -19.45 28.29
C SER A 444 36.53 -18.82 27.39
N PRO A 445 35.25 -19.21 27.54
CA PRO A 445 34.19 -18.74 26.67
C PRO A 445 33.73 -17.33 27.05
N LYS A 446 33.43 -16.53 26.03
CA LYS A 446 32.77 -15.22 26.11
C LYS A 446 31.57 -15.19 25.16
N ILE A 447 30.37 -14.98 25.69
CA ILE A 447 29.14 -14.82 24.90
C ILE A 447 29.19 -13.45 24.21
N ALA A 448 28.94 -13.44 22.90
CA ALA A 448 28.96 -12.28 22.03
C ALA A 448 27.63 -12.13 21.26
N ASP A 449 27.47 -10.99 20.58
CA ASP A 449 26.37 -10.70 19.65
C ASP A 449 24.99 -10.56 20.30
N PHE A 450 24.81 -9.44 21.02
CA PHE A 450 23.57 -9.13 21.75
C PHE A 450 22.55 -8.35 20.90
N GLY A 451 22.73 -8.24 19.59
CA GLY A 451 21.83 -7.49 18.71
C GLY A 451 20.38 -7.96 18.78
N MET A 452 20.16 -9.23 19.14
CA MET A 452 18.86 -9.86 19.28
C MET A 452 18.34 -9.88 20.73
N ALA A 453 19.08 -9.36 21.70
CA ALA A 453 18.72 -9.49 23.11
C ALA A 453 17.44 -8.70 23.48
N LYS A 454 16.75 -9.14 24.54
CA LYS A 454 15.57 -8.47 25.10
C LYS A 454 15.67 -8.33 26.61
N LEU A 455 15.26 -7.16 27.12
CA LEU A 455 15.13 -6.90 28.54
C LEU A 455 13.73 -7.26 29.01
N PHE A 456 13.63 -7.89 30.16
CA PHE A 456 12.43 -7.87 30.99
C PHE A 456 12.61 -6.93 32.18
N GLY A 457 11.54 -6.18 32.47
CA GLY A 457 11.42 -5.34 33.67
C GLY A 457 10.36 -5.90 34.62
N GLY A 458 10.56 -5.68 35.92
CA GLY A 458 9.62 -6.13 36.97
C GLY A 458 9.44 -7.64 36.99
N ASP A 459 8.20 -8.10 37.18
CA ASP A 459 7.85 -9.53 37.34
C ASP A 459 7.65 -10.27 35.99
N GLN A 460 8.03 -9.66 34.86
CA GLN A 460 7.88 -10.29 33.55
C GLN A 460 8.83 -11.49 33.40
N THR A 461 8.26 -12.68 33.21
CA THR A 461 9.00 -13.95 33.05
C THR A 461 9.04 -14.44 31.59
N GLN A 462 8.14 -13.93 30.75
CA GLN A 462 7.96 -14.33 29.35
C GLN A 462 7.52 -13.15 28.49
N GLY A 463 7.79 -13.24 27.19
CA GLY A 463 7.44 -12.23 26.20
C GLY A 463 7.02 -12.87 24.88
N ASN A 464 6.34 -12.12 24.04
CA ASN A 464 5.90 -12.56 22.72
C ASN A 464 6.37 -11.55 21.66
N THR A 465 6.68 -12.03 20.46
CA THR A 465 7.05 -11.21 19.30
C THR A 465 6.42 -11.78 18.04
N SER A 466 5.80 -10.91 17.23
CA SER A 466 5.34 -11.26 15.88
C SER A 466 6.49 -11.50 14.90
N ARG A 467 7.72 -11.13 15.29
CA ARG A 467 8.95 -11.32 14.52
C ARG A 467 9.84 -12.33 15.20
N VAL A 468 9.78 -13.58 14.74
CA VAL A 468 10.74 -14.64 15.08
C VAL A 468 12.04 -14.38 14.32
N ALA A 469 13.15 -14.33 15.03
CA ALA A 469 14.46 -14.15 14.42
C ALA A 469 15.54 -14.73 15.34
N GLY A 470 16.57 -15.33 14.73
CA GLY A 470 17.58 -16.14 15.40
C GLY A 470 18.06 -17.22 14.45
N THR A 471 18.96 -18.08 14.91
CA THR A 471 19.54 -19.12 14.05
C THR A 471 18.74 -20.42 14.14
N PHE A 472 18.21 -20.85 12.99
CA PHE A 472 17.50 -22.13 12.85
C PHE A 472 18.40 -23.29 13.29
N GLY A 473 17.87 -24.22 14.09
CA GLY A 473 18.67 -25.27 14.76
C GLY A 473 18.94 -25.01 16.24
N TYR A 474 18.91 -23.74 16.67
CA TYR A 474 19.10 -23.36 18.07
C TYR A 474 17.85 -22.77 18.72
N MET A 475 16.86 -22.38 17.91
CA MET A 475 15.60 -21.82 18.40
C MET A 475 14.75 -22.88 19.09
N ALA A 476 14.25 -22.54 20.28
CA ALA A 476 13.30 -23.35 21.01
C ALA A 476 11.97 -23.51 20.23
N PRO A 477 11.26 -24.65 20.37
CA PRO A 477 10.02 -24.91 19.64
C PRO A 477 8.97 -23.82 19.81
N GLU A 478 8.70 -23.40 21.05
CA GLU A 478 7.70 -22.39 21.37
C GLU A 478 8.04 -21.02 20.76
N TYR A 479 9.34 -20.70 20.68
CA TYR A 479 9.80 -19.45 20.06
C TYR A 479 9.67 -19.50 18.55
N ALA A 480 10.04 -20.62 17.94
CA ALA A 480 9.98 -20.81 16.50
C ALA A 480 8.55 -20.87 15.95
N THR A 481 7.60 -21.49 16.69
CA THR A 481 6.21 -21.68 16.24
C THR A 481 5.30 -20.51 16.58
N THR A 482 5.45 -19.93 17.77
CA THR A 482 4.47 -18.96 18.30
C THR A 482 5.08 -17.62 18.70
N GLY A 483 6.40 -17.45 18.58
CA GLY A 483 7.09 -16.22 18.94
C GLY A 483 7.26 -15.99 20.45
N HIS A 484 6.87 -16.95 21.29
CA HIS A 484 7.05 -16.87 22.73
C HIS A 484 8.52 -17.09 23.10
N PHE A 485 9.12 -16.14 23.80
CA PHE A 485 10.48 -16.24 24.30
C PHE A 485 10.54 -16.01 25.81
N SER A 486 11.42 -16.76 26.47
CA SER A 486 11.73 -16.63 27.89
C SER A 486 13.18 -17.03 28.14
N VAL A 487 13.63 -16.97 29.40
CA VAL A 487 14.92 -17.56 29.80
C VAL A 487 15.02 -19.03 29.38
N LYS A 488 13.90 -19.77 29.34
CA LYS A 488 13.85 -21.18 28.93
C LYS A 488 14.14 -21.39 27.44
N SER A 489 13.97 -20.35 26.62
CA SER A 489 14.32 -20.42 25.20
C SER A 489 15.84 -20.39 25.02
N ASP A 490 16.57 -19.59 25.82
CA ASP A 490 18.04 -19.61 25.86
C ASP A 490 18.57 -20.94 26.45
N ILE A 491 17.88 -21.53 27.44
CA ILE A 491 18.23 -22.86 27.99
C ILE A 491 18.19 -23.93 26.89
N PHE A 492 17.18 -23.88 26.02
CA PHE A 492 17.10 -24.80 24.89
C PHE A 492 18.31 -24.65 23.97
N SER A 493 18.64 -23.42 23.56
CA SER A 493 19.81 -23.14 22.73
C SER A 493 21.12 -23.60 23.39
N TYR A 494 21.26 -23.40 24.71
CA TYR A 494 22.39 -23.90 25.49
C TYR A 494 22.49 -25.43 25.46
N GLY A 495 21.37 -26.14 25.60
CA GLY A 495 21.32 -27.60 25.51
C GLY A 495 21.81 -28.12 24.16
N VAL A 496 21.40 -27.47 23.06
CA VAL A 496 21.90 -27.80 21.71
C VAL A 496 23.42 -27.58 21.63
N ILE A 497 23.93 -26.45 22.11
CA ILE A 497 25.37 -26.15 22.13
C ILE A 497 26.14 -27.19 22.95
N LEU A 498 25.59 -27.67 24.07
CA LEU A 498 26.20 -28.74 24.87
C LEU A 498 26.35 -30.03 24.08
N LEU A 499 25.31 -30.47 23.36
CA LEU A 499 25.41 -31.65 22.51
C LEU A 499 26.46 -31.47 21.40
N GLU A 500 26.56 -30.28 20.81
CA GLU A 500 27.58 -29.99 19.80
C GLU A 500 29.00 -29.99 20.38
N ILE A 501 29.19 -29.45 21.60
CA ILE A 501 30.48 -29.49 22.30
C ILE A 501 30.87 -30.93 22.61
N ILE A 502 29.95 -31.76 23.12
CA ILE A 502 30.24 -33.15 23.49
C ILE A 502 30.59 -33.97 22.25
N SER A 503 29.82 -33.81 21.16
CA SER A 503 29.93 -34.66 19.97
C SER A 503 30.91 -34.17 18.92
N GLY A 504 31.26 -32.88 18.91
CA GLY A 504 32.00 -32.28 17.79
C GLY A 504 31.22 -32.36 16.46
N ARG A 505 29.90 -32.54 16.52
CA ARG A 505 29.00 -32.62 15.36
C ARG A 505 28.08 -31.41 15.36
N ARG A 506 27.84 -30.84 14.18
CA ARG A 506 26.92 -29.72 14.01
C ARG A 506 25.49 -30.23 14.01
N ASN A 507 24.56 -29.49 14.59
CA ASN A 507 23.14 -29.75 14.45
C ASN A 507 22.67 -29.37 13.03
N ASN A 508 22.82 -30.31 12.08
CA ASN A 508 22.38 -30.11 10.70
C ASN A 508 20.87 -30.34 10.59
N LEU A 509 20.15 -29.32 10.14
CA LEU A 509 18.73 -29.40 9.79
C LEU A 509 18.50 -29.55 8.27
N SER A 510 19.58 -29.55 7.48
CA SER A 510 19.56 -29.74 6.04
C SER A 510 20.34 -30.99 5.66
N ASN A 511 19.64 -32.08 5.33
CA ASN A 511 19.76 -32.69 4.01
C ASN A 511 18.79 -33.85 3.78
N SER A 512 18.49 -33.98 2.50
CA SER A 512 17.63 -34.88 1.75
C SER A 512 17.97 -36.38 1.81
N ASP A 513 18.85 -36.80 2.71
CA ASP A 513 19.25 -38.21 2.81
C ASP A 513 18.64 -38.80 4.08
N ILE A 514 17.79 -39.80 3.89
CA ILE A 514 16.97 -40.48 4.91
C ILE A 514 17.83 -41.12 6.03
N GLU A 515 19.16 -41.09 5.92
CA GLU A 515 20.12 -41.75 6.82
C GLU A 515 20.74 -40.85 7.91
N ASP A 516 20.73 -39.52 7.77
CA ASP A 516 21.35 -38.61 8.76
C ASP A 516 20.31 -37.98 9.70
N GLU A 517 20.01 -38.71 10.77
CA GLU A 517 19.24 -38.25 11.93
C GLU A 517 19.82 -36.93 12.52
N ASN A 518 18.98 -35.94 12.81
CA ASN A 518 19.46 -34.69 13.43
C ASN A 518 20.13 -34.97 14.80
N LEU A 519 21.04 -34.10 15.23
CA LEU A 519 21.87 -34.35 16.42
C LEU A 519 21.06 -34.61 17.70
N LEU A 520 19.89 -33.99 17.83
CA LEU A 520 19.04 -34.07 19.02
C LEU A 520 18.41 -35.45 19.11
N ASN A 521 17.87 -35.94 18.00
CA ASN A 521 17.31 -37.29 17.89
C ASN A 521 18.42 -38.35 18.04
N TYR A 522 19.58 -38.13 17.42
CA TYR A 522 20.74 -39.03 17.55
C TYR A 522 21.20 -39.17 19.00
N ALA A 523 21.31 -38.05 19.72
CA ALA A 523 21.66 -38.04 21.14
C ALA A 523 20.59 -38.74 21.99
N TRP A 524 19.31 -38.53 21.70
CA TRP A 524 18.21 -39.20 22.39
C TRP A 524 18.23 -40.72 22.17
N ARG A 525 18.39 -41.19 20.93
CA ARG A 525 18.47 -42.62 20.63
C ARG A 525 19.61 -43.30 21.39
N LEU A 526 20.79 -42.68 21.39
CA LEU A 526 21.93 -43.22 22.15
C LEU A 526 21.64 -43.25 23.65
N TRP A 527 20.94 -42.26 24.20
CA TRP A 527 20.52 -42.24 25.60
C TRP A 527 19.51 -43.34 25.93
N ASP A 528 18.47 -43.48 25.12
CA ASP A 528 17.41 -44.48 25.28
C ASP A 528 17.94 -45.92 25.18
N GLU A 529 18.94 -46.15 24.32
CA GLU A 529 19.65 -47.43 24.18
C GLU A 529 20.70 -47.69 25.30
N GLY A 530 20.93 -46.75 26.22
CA GLY A 530 21.99 -46.85 27.24
C GLY A 530 23.42 -46.75 26.68
N ASN A 531 23.57 -46.19 25.49
CA ASN A 531 24.80 -46.03 24.72
C ASN A 531 25.28 -44.57 24.63
N GLN A 532 24.86 -43.70 25.54
CA GLN A 532 25.10 -42.25 25.49
C GLN A 532 26.57 -41.85 25.27
N LEU A 533 27.53 -42.62 25.82
CA LEU A 533 28.96 -42.35 25.64
C LEU A 533 29.44 -42.43 24.19
N LYS A 534 28.71 -43.11 23.28
CA LYS A 534 29.00 -43.11 21.84
C LYS A 534 28.83 -41.73 21.19
N LEU A 535 28.13 -40.80 21.86
CA LEU A 535 27.98 -39.43 21.40
C LEU A 535 29.30 -38.66 21.48
N LEU A 536 30.20 -39.05 22.38
CA LEU A 536 31.45 -38.34 22.65
C LEU A 536 32.37 -38.29 21.41
N ASP A 537 32.88 -37.10 21.13
CA ASP A 537 33.84 -36.89 20.04
C ASP A 537 35.12 -37.72 20.24
N GLN A 538 35.57 -38.43 19.22
CA GLN A 538 36.83 -39.20 19.30
C GLN A 538 38.05 -38.29 19.49
N ALA A 539 37.94 -37.00 19.15
CA ALA A 539 39.05 -36.05 19.23
C ALA A 539 39.33 -35.51 20.65
N VAL A 540 38.55 -35.86 21.68
CA VAL A 540 38.75 -35.33 23.05
C VAL A 540 39.85 -36.01 23.87
N GLY A 541 40.40 -37.12 23.39
CA GLY A 541 41.47 -37.91 24.03
C GLY A 541 40.95 -38.97 25.02
N ASP A 542 41.86 -39.71 25.65
CA ASP A 542 41.50 -40.89 26.48
C ASP A 542 41.36 -40.60 27.98
N ASP A 543 41.90 -39.48 28.48
CA ASP A 543 41.86 -39.11 29.90
C ASP A 543 40.56 -38.34 30.24
N ILE A 544 39.46 -39.08 30.34
CA ILE A 544 38.10 -38.53 30.46
C ILE A 544 37.33 -39.21 31.61
N SER A 545 36.71 -38.38 32.45
CA SER A 545 35.71 -38.83 33.41
C SER A 545 34.41 -39.17 32.68
N LYS A 546 34.15 -40.46 32.45
CA LYS A 546 32.90 -40.94 31.80
C LYS A 546 31.66 -40.42 32.51
N ASP A 547 31.64 -40.45 33.84
CA ASP A 547 30.55 -39.90 34.64
C ASP A 547 30.28 -38.42 34.32
N GLU A 548 31.33 -37.62 34.11
CA GLU A 548 31.19 -36.19 33.79
C GLU A 548 30.57 -36.00 32.40
N VAL A 549 30.97 -36.83 31.43
CA VAL A 549 30.39 -36.85 30.08
C VAL A 549 28.92 -37.24 30.14
N GLU A 550 28.58 -38.35 30.78
CA GLU A 550 27.20 -38.83 30.92
C GLU A 550 26.31 -37.79 31.61
N ARG A 551 26.84 -37.15 32.65
CA ARG A 551 26.19 -36.03 33.33
C ARG A 551 25.90 -34.87 32.38
N CYS A 552 26.86 -34.48 31.57
CA CYS A 552 26.69 -33.40 30.60
C CYS A 552 25.64 -33.77 29.54
N ILE A 553 25.62 -35.02 29.06
CA ILE A 553 24.60 -35.50 28.10
C ILE A 553 23.21 -35.45 28.74
N HIS A 554 23.07 -35.96 29.96
CA HIS A 554 21.81 -35.93 30.70
C HIS A 554 21.28 -34.50 30.86
N VAL A 555 22.14 -33.58 31.31
CA VAL A 555 21.78 -32.16 31.47
C VAL A 555 21.41 -31.54 30.12
N ALA A 556 22.13 -31.85 29.04
CA ALA A 556 21.82 -31.36 27.70
C ALA A 556 20.42 -31.81 27.25
N LEU A 557 20.07 -33.09 27.45
CA LEU A 557 18.75 -33.64 27.14
C LEU A 557 17.64 -32.97 27.96
N LEU A 558 17.88 -32.68 29.25
CA LEU A 558 16.95 -31.90 30.08
C LEU A 558 16.77 -30.46 29.59
N CYS A 559 17.80 -29.85 29.02
CA CYS A 559 17.73 -28.48 28.48
C CYS A 559 16.91 -28.39 27.18
N ILE A 560 16.92 -29.43 26.35
CA ILE A 560 16.25 -29.43 25.03
C ILE A 560 14.81 -30.00 25.04
N GLN A 561 14.15 -30.01 26.19
CA GLN A 561 12.76 -30.52 26.28
C GLN A 561 11.78 -29.65 25.49
N ALA A 562 10.78 -30.27 24.84
CA ALA A 562 9.79 -29.55 24.04
C ALA A 562 9.01 -28.53 24.90
N ASP A 563 8.53 -28.96 26.06
CA ASP A 563 7.85 -28.13 27.04
C ASP A 563 8.86 -27.24 27.82
N PRO A 564 8.75 -25.90 27.73
CA PRO A 564 9.61 -24.97 28.47
C PRO A 564 9.54 -25.15 29.99
N ALA A 565 8.43 -25.63 30.54
CA ALA A 565 8.28 -25.87 31.98
C ALA A 565 9.18 -26.99 32.47
N LYS A 566 9.43 -28.01 31.63
CA LYS A 566 10.30 -29.16 31.95
C LYS A 566 11.80 -28.85 31.85
N ARG A 567 12.17 -27.76 31.18
CA ARG A 567 13.59 -27.33 31.11
C ARG A 567 14.06 -26.79 32.47
N PRO A 568 15.28 -27.12 32.93
CA PRO A 568 15.82 -26.55 34.15
C PRO A 568 16.05 -25.03 34.03
N THR A 569 16.19 -24.33 35.16
CA THR A 569 16.76 -22.97 35.17
C THR A 569 18.28 -23.05 35.01
N ILE A 570 18.94 -21.95 34.61
CA ILE A 570 20.39 -21.95 34.43
C ILE A 570 21.16 -22.20 35.74
N VAL A 571 20.62 -21.72 36.87
CA VAL A 571 21.15 -22.02 38.21
C VAL A 571 21.08 -23.52 38.50
N SER A 572 19.94 -24.15 38.20
CA SER A 572 19.80 -25.60 38.32
C SER A 572 20.79 -26.34 37.39
N VAL A 573 20.98 -25.89 36.15
CA VAL A 573 21.97 -26.45 35.23
C VAL A 573 23.38 -26.42 35.84
N LEU A 574 23.82 -25.28 36.37
CA LEU A 574 25.13 -25.15 37.02
C LEU A 574 25.28 -26.08 38.22
N LEU A 575 24.24 -26.19 39.06
CA LEU A 575 24.23 -27.10 40.19
C LEU A 575 24.32 -28.57 39.74
N MET A 576 23.58 -28.92 38.69
CA MET A 576 23.57 -30.26 38.09
C MET A 576 24.92 -30.63 37.49
N LEU A 577 25.65 -29.69 36.90
CA LEU A 577 26.99 -29.92 36.34
C LEU A 577 28.07 -30.08 37.41
N HIS A 578 27.95 -29.40 38.55
CA HIS A 578 29.00 -29.38 39.59
C HIS A 578 28.81 -30.39 40.74
N THR A 579 27.59 -30.80 41.06
CA THR A 579 27.31 -31.49 42.33
C THR A 579 26.95 -32.96 42.13
N LYS A 580 27.84 -33.87 42.58
CA LYS A 580 27.48 -35.25 42.94
C LYS A 580 27.10 -35.25 44.44
N PRO A 581 25.97 -35.85 44.90
CA PRO A 581 25.15 -36.88 44.25
C PRO A 581 23.71 -36.40 43.93
N ILE A 582 23.53 -35.29 43.23
CA ILE A 582 22.16 -34.86 42.87
C ILE A 582 21.59 -35.86 41.87
N SER A 583 20.58 -36.63 42.27
CA SER A 583 19.81 -37.47 41.35
C SER A 583 19.10 -36.56 40.34
N LEU A 584 19.28 -36.84 39.05
CA LEU A 584 18.69 -36.06 37.96
C LEU A 584 17.39 -36.71 37.50
N PRO A 585 16.34 -35.93 37.19
CA PRO A 585 15.11 -36.47 36.63
C PRO A 585 15.36 -37.09 35.25
N PRO A 586 14.63 -38.14 34.84
CA PRO A 586 14.77 -38.70 33.51
C PRO A 586 14.34 -37.65 32.45
N PRO A 587 15.11 -37.47 31.36
CA PRO A 587 14.68 -36.62 30.25
C PRO A 587 13.57 -37.33 29.46
N ALA A 588 12.74 -36.56 28.75
CA ALA A 588 11.82 -37.11 27.75
C ALA A 588 12.35 -36.87 26.33
N HIS A 589 11.71 -37.51 25.35
CA HIS A 589 12.07 -37.39 23.94
C HIS A 589 12.14 -35.91 23.50
N PRO A 590 13.20 -35.48 22.77
CA PRO A 590 13.33 -34.11 22.29
C PRO A 590 12.23 -33.75 21.28
N PRO A 591 11.98 -32.46 21.02
CA PRO A 591 11.02 -32.04 20.01
C PRO A 591 11.45 -32.51 18.61
N THR A 592 10.48 -32.93 17.81
CA THR A 592 10.72 -33.33 16.41
C THR A 592 10.80 -32.09 15.51
N PHE A 593 11.82 -32.07 14.65
CA PHE A 593 11.99 -31.05 13.61
C PHE A 593 11.39 -31.52 12.27
N PRO A 594 10.82 -30.60 11.45
CA PRO A 594 10.48 -29.22 11.78
C PRO A 594 9.32 -29.17 12.79
N TYR A 595 9.33 -28.16 13.66
CA TYR A 595 8.29 -27.98 14.68
C TYR A 595 6.92 -27.79 14.01
N ARG A 596 6.04 -28.80 14.09
CA ARG A 596 4.67 -28.69 13.56
C ARG A 596 3.81 -27.95 14.59
N PRO A 597 2.95 -26.99 14.18
CA PRO A 597 1.93 -26.46 15.06
C PRO A 597 0.94 -27.59 15.39
N GLU A 598 0.75 -27.90 16.67
CA GLU A 598 -0.36 -28.76 17.09
C GLU A 598 -1.67 -28.01 16.79
N MET A 599 -2.49 -28.55 15.89
CA MET A 599 -3.90 -28.15 15.82
C MET A 599 -4.51 -28.51 17.17
N GLN A 600 -4.91 -27.49 17.94
CA GLN A 600 -5.79 -27.69 19.08
C GLN A 600 -7.03 -28.43 18.59
N ALA A 601 -7.18 -29.68 19.03
CA ALA A 601 -8.41 -30.42 18.86
C ALA A 601 -9.46 -29.73 19.73
N ASP A 602 -10.31 -28.91 19.10
CA ASP A 602 -11.50 -28.38 19.73
C ASP A 602 -12.39 -29.55 20.14
N ILE A 603 -12.42 -29.79 21.45
CA ILE A 603 -13.47 -30.53 22.11
C ILE A 603 -14.70 -29.63 22.09
N HIS A 604 -15.59 -29.85 21.11
CA HIS A 604 -17.01 -29.61 21.32
C HIS A 604 -17.81 -30.74 20.68
N GLU A 605 -18.19 -31.69 21.55
CA GLU A 605 -19.33 -32.57 21.34
C GLU A 605 -20.57 -31.74 21.01
N SER A 606 -21.17 -32.03 19.85
CA SER A 606 -22.63 -32.13 19.75
C SER A 606 -23.01 -33.22 18.74
N ARG A 607 -23.50 -34.32 19.31
CA ARG A 607 -24.47 -35.28 18.75
C ARG A 607 -25.58 -34.51 17.98
N SER A 608 -26.24 -34.98 16.92
CA SER A 608 -26.42 -36.32 16.37
C SER A 608 -27.36 -36.26 15.15
N VAL A 609 -27.01 -37.03 14.11
CA VAL A 609 -27.86 -38.07 13.46
C VAL A 609 -28.94 -37.71 12.41
N GLN A 610 -28.78 -38.42 11.26
CA GLN A 610 -29.74 -38.89 10.24
C GLN A 610 -30.37 -37.86 9.27
N GLY A 611 -30.41 -38.09 7.96
CA GLY A 611 -30.00 -39.24 7.14
C GLY A 611 -30.53 -39.12 5.70
N ARG A 612 -30.15 -40.10 4.86
CA ARG A 612 -30.72 -40.54 3.56
C ARG A 612 -30.49 -39.66 2.31
N GLU A 613 -29.71 -40.19 1.36
CA GLU A 613 -30.11 -40.91 0.11
C GLU A 613 -30.40 -39.90 -1.03
N LEU A 614 -29.87 -39.97 -2.26
CA LEU A 614 -29.78 -41.04 -3.27
C LEU A 614 -28.78 -40.54 -4.37
N ILE A 615 -27.80 -41.33 -4.88
CA ILE A 615 -27.75 -41.97 -6.23
C ILE A 615 -27.91 -40.94 -7.39
N THR A 616 -27.01 -40.77 -8.39
CA THR A 616 -26.68 -41.73 -9.47
C THR A 616 -25.40 -41.33 -10.25
N GLU A 617 -24.57 -42.35 -10.55
CA GLU A 617 -23.92 -42.72 -11.84
C GLU A 617 -23.01 -41.71 -12.60
N LEU A 618 -21.69 -41.92 -12.66
CA LEU A 618 -20.87 -42.82 -13.53
C LEU A 618 -20.50 -42.21 -14.90
N SER A 619 -19.21 -41.79 -15.00
CA SER A 619 -18.16 -41.97 -16.04
C SER A 619 -18.53 -42.14 -17.53
N PRO A 620 -17.64 -41.88 -18.54
CA PRO A 620 -16.17 -41.90 -18.46
C PRO A 620 -15.38 -40.90 -19.35
N ARG A 621 -14.39 -40.21 -18.78
CA ARG A 621 -13.04 -39.88 -19.32
C ARG A 621 -12.44 -38.74 -18.52
#